data_AF-A0AAN8M6T7-F1
#
_entry.id   AF-A0AAN8M6T7-F1
#
_cell.length_a   1.000
_cell.length_b   1.000
_cell.length_c   1.000
_cell.angle_alpha   90.00
_cell.angle_beta   90.00
_cell.angle_gamma   90.00
#
_symmetry.space_group_name_H-M   'P 1'
#
loop_
_entity.id
_entity.type
_entity.pdbx_description
1 polymer ?
#
loop_
_entity_poly.entity_id
_entity_poly.type
_entity_poly.pdbx_seq_one_letter_code
_entity_poly.pdbx_strand_id
1 'polypeptide(L)'
;MVLGNHAAHLLEVMYELGLAQYIGLPAEGDVEEMQRVWQHVKDHSPKPMTVLSALFRCSEEVEKMDLRLKVSREEKNLSVPGQTQTRPP
;
A
#
# COMPACT_ATOMS: atom_id res chain seq x y z
N MET A 1 -8.12 -9.49 -0.69
CA MET A 1 -8.00 -9.21 -2.13
C MET A 1 -6.56 -8.90 -2.56
N VAL A 2 -5.79 -8.13 -1.76
CA VAL A 2 -4.42 -7.64 -2.08
C VAL A 2 -3.32 -8.73 -2.15
N LEU A 3 -3.59 -9.98 -1.77
CA LEU A 3 -2.57 -11.04 -1.64
C LEU A 3 -2.86 -12.32 -2.45
N GLY A 4 -3.72 -12.24 -3.48
CA GLY A 4 -3.96 -13.38 -4.39
C GLY A 4 -2.92 -13.46 -5.51
N ASN A 5 -2.82 -14.60 -6.21
CA ASN A 5 -1.88 -14.82 -7.33
C ASN A 5 -1.94 -13.73 -8.42
N HIS A 6 -3.07 -13.04 -8.56
CA HIS A 6 -3.28 -11.98 -9.55
C HIS A 6 -3.43 -10.58 -8.93
N ALA A 7 -3.05 -10.39 -7.67
CA ALA A 7 -3.26 -9.14 -6.96
C ALA A 7 -2.64 -7.93 -7.66
N ALA A 8 -1.39 -8.05 -8.14
CA ALA A 8 -0.72 -6.97 -8.86
C ALA A 8 -1.44 -6.57 -10.15
N HIS A 9 -1.81 -7.55 -10.99
CA HIS A 9 -2.53 -7.31 -12.24
C HIS A 9 -3.94 -6.75 -12.00
N LEU A 10 -4.66 -7.25 -10.99
CA LEU A 10 -5.97 -6.69 -10.64
C LEU A 10 -5.85 -5.24 -10.19
N LEU A 11 -4.81 -4.91 -9.42
CA LEU A 11 -4.63 -3.54 -8.95
C LEU A 11 -4.27 -2.60 -10.10
N GLU A 12 -3.41 -3.03 -11.02
CA GLU A 12 -3.12 -2.31 -12.27
C GLU A 12 -4.41 -1.99 -13.05
N VAL A 13 -5.26 -2.98 -13.29
CA VAL A 13 -6.57 -2.76 -13.96
C VAL A 13 -7.46 -1.78 -13.18
N MET A 14 -7.44 -1.82 -11.84
CA MET A 14 -8.19 -0.85 -11.03
C MET A 14 -7.67 0.59 -11.21
N TYR A 15 -6.36 0.78 -11.40
CA TYR A 15 -5.78 2.08 -11.72
C TYR A 15 -6.12 2.52 -13.14
N GLU A 16 -6.03 1.64 -14.13
CA GLU A 16 -6.41 1.92 -15.52
C GLU A 16 -7.88 2.35 -15.65
N LEU A 17 -8.77 1.76 -14.85
CA LEU A 17 -10.19 2.09 -14.81
C LEU A 17 -10.51 3.32 -13.93
N GLY A 18 -9.51 3.94 -13.30
CA GLY A 18 -9.69 5.11 -12.41
C GLY A 18 -10.43 4.78 -11.11
N LEU A 19 -10.41 3.52 -10.65
CA LEU A 19 -11.14 3.06 -9.48
C LEU A 19 -10.40 3.31 -8.16
N ALA A 20 -9.07 3.53 -8.21
CA ALA A 20 -8.19 3.64 -7.04
C ALA A 20 -8.70 4.64 -5.98
N GLN A 21 -9.08 5.85 -6.40
CA GLN A 21 -9.56 6.90 -5.49
C GLN A 21 -10.86 6.55 -4.75
N TYR A 22 -11.73 5.74 -5.36
CA TYR A 22 -13.03 5.37 -4.78
C TYR A 22 -12.91 4.28 -3.72
N ILE A 23 -11.82 3.50 -3.78
CA ILE A 23 -11.49 2.46 -2.81
C ILE A 23 -10.47 2.93 -1.77
N GLY A 24 -10.15 4.23 -1.73
CA GLY A 24 -9.27 4.82 -0.71
C GLY A 24 -7.77 4.69 -1.01
N LEU A 25 -7.39 4.36 -2.24
CA LEU A 25 -6.00 4.40 -2.72
C LEU A 25 -5.69 5.76 -3.37
N PRO A 26 -4.41 6.16 -3.46
CA PRO A 26 -4.02 7.37 -4.18
C PRO A 26 -4.43 7.27 -5.65
N ALA A 27 -4.88 8.38 -6.23
CA ALA A 27 -5.25 8.41 -7.66
C ALA A 27 -4.03 8.22 -8.57
N GLU A 28 -2.88 8.77 -8.16
CA GLU A 28 -1.61 8.78 -8.89
C GLU A 28 -0.56 7.92 -8.16
N GLY A 29 -0.95 6.71 -7.76
CA GLY A 29 -0.08 5.76 -7.06
C GLY A 29 1.03 5.20 -7.96
N ASP A 30 2.17 4.82 -7.36
CA ASP A 30 3.28 4.21 -8.08
C ASP A 30 3.04 2.71 -8.34
N VAL A 31 2.27 2.43 -9.41
CA VAL A 31 1.89 1.06 -9.79
C VAL A 31 3.11 0.24 -10.19
N GLU A 32 4.09 0.84 -10.86
CA GLU A 32 5.33 0.16 -11.25
C GLU A 32 6.12 -0.32 -10.03
N GLU A 33 6.31 0.54 -9.04
CA GLU A 33 7.01 0.18 -7.82
C GLU A 33 6.23 -0.88 -7.03
N MET A 34 4.91 -0.76 -6.96
CA MET A 34 4.07 -1.79 -6.35
C MET A 34 4.22 -3.16 -7.02
N GLN A 35 4.32 -3.22 -8.36
CA GLN A 35 4.56 -4.47 -9.07
C GLN A 35 5.93 -5.06 -8.72
N ARG A 36 6.99 -4.24 -8.67
CA ARG A 36 8.32 -4.68 -8.27
C ARG A 36 8.33 -5.24 -6.85
N VAL A 37 7.72 -4.52 -5.90
CA VAL A 37 7.60 -4.99 -4.52
C VAL A 37 6.84 -6.32 -4.46
N TRP A 38 5.68 -6.43 -5.13
CA TRP A 38 4.92 -7.67 -5.20
C TRP A 38 5.77 -8.86 -5.69
N GLN A 39 6.55 -8.69 -6.76
CA GLN A 39 7.41 -9.76 -7.27
C GLN A 39 8.46 -10.21 -6.26
N HIS A 40 9.01 -9.28 -5.46
CA HIS A 40 10.00 -9.61 -4.44
C HIS A 40 9.41 -10.31 -3.22
N VAL A 41 8.15 -10.02 -2.87
CA VAL A 41 7.58 -10.46 -1.59
C VAL A 41 6.51 -11.55 -1.71
N LYS A 42 5.99 -11.84 -2.91
CA LYS A 42 4.87 -12.79 -3.13
C LYS A 42 5.08 -14.18 -2.51
N ASP A 43 6.33 -14.67 -2.48
CA ASP A 43 6.68 -16.00 -1.97
C ASP A 43 6.90 -16.00 -0.44
N HIS A 44 6.70 -14.86 0.23
CA HIS A 44 7.00 -14.65 1.66
C HIS A 44 5.76 -14.28 2.48
N SER A 45 4.55 -14.47 1.94
CA SER A 45 3.28 -14.12 2.61
C SER A 45 3.29 -12.71 3.22
N PRO A 46 3.49 -11.66 2.40
CA PRO A 46 3.65 -10.31 2.89
C PRO A 46 2.33 -9.83 3.51
N LYS A 47 2.40 -8.90 4.48
CA LYS A 47 1.20 -8.20 4.92
C LYS A 47 0.67 -7.35 3.76
N PRO A 48 -0.67 -7.18 3.60
CA PRO A 48 -1.23 -6.37 2.51
C PRO A 48 -0.60 -4.98 2.45
N MET A 49 -0.37 -4.39 3.61
CA MET A 49 0.17 -3.05 3.76
C MET A 49 1.61 -2.89 3.27
N THR A 50 2.39 -3.97 3.25
CA THR A 50 3.75 -3.99 2.67
C THR A 50 3.74 -3.81 1.16
N VAL A 51 2.70 -4.31 0.48
CA VAL A 51 2.56 -4.15 -0.98
C VAL A 51 1.92 -2.80 -1.28
N LEU A 52 0.90 -2.41 -0.51
CA LEU A 52 0.23 -1.13 -0.67
C LEU A 52 1.15 0.06 -0.36
N SER A 53 2.12 -0.08 0.55
CA SER A 53 3.04 1.01 0.90
C SER A 53 3.83 1.53 -0.30
N ALA A 54 4.08 0.67 -1.29
CA ALA A 54 4.77 1.02 -2.53
C ALA A 54 3.96 1.99 -3.41
N LEU A 55 2.64 2.11 -3.20
CA LEU A 55 1.79 3.02 -3.96
C LEU A 55 1.90 4.47 -3.47
N PHE A 56 2.30 4.70 -2.22
CA PHE A 56 2.31 6.04 -1.63
C PHE A 56 3.66 6.72 -1.82
N ARG A 57 3.61 7.97 -2.23
CA ARG A 57 4.78 8.84 -2.41
C ARG A 57 5.09 9.65 -1.15
N CYS A 58 4.08 9.88 -0.30
CA CYS A 58 4.25 10.61 0.95
C CYS A 58 3.30 10.12 2.06
N SER A 59 3.65 10.46 3.30
CA SER A 59 2.87 10.06 4.49
C SER A 59 1.44 10.63 4.51
N GLU A 60 1.17 11.74 3.81
CA GLU A 60 -0.18 12.31 3.72
C GLU A 60 -1.15 11.38 2.98
N GLU A 61 -0.68 10.64 1.97
CA GLU A 61 -1.52 9.69 1.23
C GLU A 61 -1.88 8.47 2.08
N VAL A 62 -0.97 8.06 2.97
CA VAL A 62 -1.22 7.03 3.98
C VAL A 62 -2.31 7.48 4.96
N GLU A 63 -2.27 8.75 5.39
CA GLU A 63 -3.30 9.31 6.28
C GLU A 63 -4.67 9.40 5.59
N LYS A 64 -4.72 9.80 4.31
CA LYS A 64 -5.97 9.81 3.53
C LYS A 64 -6.55 8.41 3.36
N MET A 65 -5.71 7.41 3.12
CA MET A 65 -6.13 6.01 3.08
C MET A 65 -6.67 5.56 4.44
N ASP A 66 -5.98 5.89 5.55
CA ASP A 66 -6.39 5.54 6.91
C ASP A 66 -7.78 6.07 7.26
N LEU A 67 -8.06 7.34 6.91
CA LEU A 67 -9.38 7.95 7.07
C LEU A 67 -10.48 7.22 6.28
N ARG A 68 -10.13 6.68 5.11
CA ARG A 68 -11.07 6.01 4.18
C ARG A 68 -11.31 4.54 4.51
N LEU A 69 -10.26 3.82 4.90
CA LEU A 69 -10.27 2.38 5.10
C LEU A 69 -10.33 1.96 6.56
N LYS A 70 -10.13 2.90 7.51
CA LYS A 70 -10.06 2.65 8.96
C LYS A 70 -9.07 1.52 9.28
N VAL A 71 -7.86 1.62 8.74
CA VAL A 71 -6.81 0.62 8.94
C VAL A 71 -6.33 0.62 10.39
N SER A 72 -5.81 -0.53 10.86
CA SER A 72 -5.29 -0.63 12.21
C SER A 72 -4.06 0.27 12.40
N ARG A 73 -3.80 0.71 13.65
CA ARG A 73 -2.57 1.46 13.99
C ARG A 73 -1.30 0.72 13.55
N GLU A 74 -1.30 -0.61 13.64
CA GLU A 74 -0.16 -1.43 13.23
C GLU A 74 0.07 -1.37 11.71
N GLU A 75 -1.00 -1.37 10.92
CA GLU A 75 -0.94 -1.26 9.46
C GLU A 75 -0.49 0.14 9.05
N LYS A 76 -1.01 1.18 9.71
CA LYS A 76 -0.56 2.56 9.50
C LYS A 76 0.95 2.70 9.74
N ASN A 77 1.46 2.16 10.84
CA ASN A 77 2.90 2.26 11.17
C ASN A 77 3.79 1.54 10.15
N LEU A 78 3.32 0.45 9.52
CA LEU A 78 4.04 -0.25 8.47
C LEU A 78 4.12 0.54 7.15
N SER A 79 3.26 1.53 6.98
CA SER A 79 3.09 2.28 5.73
C SER A 79 3.91 3.58 5.68
N VAL A 80 4.33 4.10 6.84
CA VAL A 80 4.98 5.41 6.93
C VAL A 80 6.49 5.28 6.63
N PRO A 81 7.01 5.90 5.56
CA PRO A 81 8.44 5.91 5.30
C PRO A 81 9.14 6.75 6.39
N GLY A 82 9.84 6.09 7.32
CA GLY A 82 10.78 6.75 8.24
C GLY A 82 10.44 6.80 9.74
N GLN A 83 9.43 6.08 10.25
CA GLN A 83 9.26 5.94 11.71
C GLN A 83 10.16 4.82 12.25
N THR A 84 11.47 5.07 12.24
CA THR A 84 12.40 4.30 13.06
C THR A 84 12.02 4.54 14.51
N GLN A 85 11.59 3.48 15.17
CA GLN A 85 11.32 3.42 16.59
C GLN A 85 12.37 4.22 17.38
N THR A 86 11.98 5.37 17.92
CA THR A 86 12.76 6.05 18.95
C THR A 86 12.75 5.12 20.17
N ARG A 87 13.84 4.38 20.35
CA ARG A 87 14.13 3.66 21.61
C ARG A 87 14.12 4.69 22.75
N PRO A 88 13.49 4.39 23.90
CA PRO A 88 13.64 5.21 25.09
C PRO A 88 15.12 5.18 25.58
N PRO A 89 15.56 6.21 26.33
CA PRO A 89 16.96 6.48 26.64
C PRO A 89 17.67 5.36 27.39
#